data_AF-A0A3M5U465-F1
#
_entry.id   AF-A0A3M5U465-F1
#
_cell.length_a   1.000
_cell.length_b   1.000
_cell.length_c   1.000
_cell.angle_alpha   90.00
_cell.angle_beta   90.00
_cell.angle_gamma   90.00
#
_symmetry.space_group_name_H-M   'P 1'
#
loop_
_entity.id
_entity.type
_entity.pdbx_description
1 polymer ?
#
loop_
_entity_poly.entity_id
_entity_poly.type
_entity_poly.pdbx_seq_one_letter_code
_entity_poly.pdbx_strand_id
1 'polypeptide(L)'
;MLLAPVFVLGAFLGSRPQWSGYGLGLLIFFSIGSVPDNLTVYNPYTFINDYIAMVIGMLICAAAGAIILPPNSRWMWQRLEQALRNQVVFAISAPLDRLGSRFESQTRDLMHQAYGLAISRPQVQRELLRWMFVVLEIGHAIIELRREQATLPVHPAYAEYQPWRIALRVMGRALVRLFIQPDAVNLQRGLLAVDQAIKRVQEADEPFASHFDTSVLRRVKSYLHFIRTSLLDPQSSLAAYAVGQNASGVVHAA
;
A
#
# COMPACT_ATOMS: atom_id res chain seq x y z
N MET A 1 -10.92 52.35 1.47
CA MET A 1 -9.59 52.32 0.81
C MET A 1 -8.54 51.56 1.65
N LEU A 2 -8.50 51.71 2.98
CA LEU A 2 -7.49 51.04 3.85
C LEU A 2 -7.60 49.50 3.96
N LEU A 3 -8.80 48.91 3.79
CA LEU A 3 -9.01 47.46 3.92
C LEU A 3 -8.74 46.69 2.61
N ALA A 4 -8.77 47.39 1.47
CA ALA A 4 -8.60 46.81 0.15
C ALA A 4 -7.34 45.95 -0.02
N PRO A 5 -6.13 46.33 0.46
CA PRO A 5 -4.94 45.51 0.27
C PRO A 5 -5.04 44.14 0.96
N VAL A 6 -5.72 44.04 2.11
CA VAL A 6 -5.87 42.77 2.84
C VAL A 6 -6.83 41.82 2.12
N PHE A 7 -7.97 42.35 1.64
CA PHE A 7 -8.92 41.56 0.84
C PHE A 7 -8.33 41.13 -0.50
N VAL A 8 -7.56 42.00 -1.17
CA VAL A 8 -6.86 41.67 -2.42
C VAL A 8 -5.80 40.59 -2.19
N LEU A 9 -5.01 40.70 -1.12
CA LEU A 9 -4.01 39.70 -0.75
C LEU A 9 -4.65 38.36 -0.40
N GLY A 10 -5.72 38.37 0.38
CA GLY A 10 -6.48 37.17 0.75
C GLY A 10 -7.11 36.48 -0.47
N ALA A 11 -7.71 37.24 -1.37
CA ALA A 11 -8.26 36.72 -2.62
C ALA A 11 -7.16 36.18 -3.55
N PHE A 12 -6.02 36.85 -3.61
CA PHE A 12 -4.86 36.40 -4.40
C PHE A 12 -4.29 35.07 -3.87
N LEU A 13 -4.08 34.95 -2.55
CA LEU A 13 -3.66 33.71 -1.91
C LEU A 13 -4.71 32.61 -2.05
N GLY A 14 -5.99 32.96 -1.92
CA GLY A 14 -7.14 32.07 -2.09
C GLY A 14 -7.22 31.46 -3.49
N SER A 15 -6.83 32.21 -4.52
CA SER A 15 -6.83 31.78 -5.92
C SER A 15 -5.80 30.70 -6.24
N ARG A 16 -4.77 30.51 -5.40
CA ARG A 16 -3.71 29.52 -5.62
C ARG A 16 -4.00 28.24 -4.83
N PRO A 17 -4.10 27.06 -5.46
CA PRO A 17 -4.47 25.81 -4.79
C PRO A 17 -3.55 25.45 -3.61
N GLN A 18 -2.27 25.80 -3.70
CA GLN A 18 -1.28 25.55 -2.65
C GLN A 18 -1.44 26.45 -1.41
N TRP A 19 -2.07 27.62 -1.57
CA TRP A 19 -2.19 28.64 -0.52
C TRP A 19 -3.65 28.97 -0.16
N SER A 20 -4.59 28.25 -0.78
CA SER A 20 -6.01 28.54 -0.70
C SER A 20 -6.53 28.56 0.75
N GLY A 21 -6.06 27.63 1.59
CA GLY A 21 -6.40 27.61 3.01
C GLY A 21 -5.94 28.86 3.79
N TYR A 22 -4.75 29.39 3.49
CA TYR A 22 -4.24 30.60 4.12
C TYR A 22 -5.02 31.84 3.67
N GLY A 23 -5.33 31.93 2.37
CA GLY A 23 -6.13 33.03 1.82
C GLY A 23 -7.56 33.05 2.37
N LEU A 24 -8.20 31.88 2.43
CA LEU A 24 -9.57 31.75 2.94
C LEU A 24 -9.65 32.04 4.44
N GLY A 25 -8.68 31.55 5.23
CA GLY A 25 -8.55 31.90 6.64
C GLY A 25 -8.37 33.40 6.85
N LEU A 26 -7.43 34.02 6.14
CA LEU A 26 -7.18 35.46 6.23
C LEU A 26 -8.44 36.28 5.90
N LEU A 27 -9.19 35.91 4.86
CA LEU A 27 -10.43 36.61 4.50
C LEU A 27 -11.53 36.48 5.56
N ILE A 28 -11.75 35.27 6.08
CA ILE A 28 -12.80 35.00 7.08
C ILE A 28 -12.49 35.73 8.39
N PHE A 29 -11.28 35.56 8.93
CA PHE A 29 -10.91 36.14 10.24
C PHE A 29 -10.77 37.65 10.17
N PHE A 30 -10.22 38.18 9.07
CA PHE A 30 -10.17 39.62 8.90
C PHE A 30 -11.56 40.23 8.81
N SER A 31 -12.52 39.55 8.17
CA SER A 31 -13.91 40.01 8.12
C SER A 31 -14.58 39.99 9.49
N ILE A 32 -14.40 38.92 10.27
CA ILE A 32 -14.97 38.79 11.62
C ILE A 32 -14.39 39.85 12.56
N GLY A 33 -13.08 40.04 12.58
CA GLY A 33 -12.43 40.99 13.47
C GLY A 33 -12.51 42.46 13.03
N SER A 34 -12.98 42.75 11.81
CA SER A 34 -13.11 44.14 11.31
C SER A 34 -14.47 44.76 11.58
N VAL A 35 -15.46 43.99 12.04
CA VAL A 35 -16.80 44.50 12.37
C VAL A 35 -16.84 44.87 13.86
N PRO A 36 -17.00 46.15 14.22
CA PRO A 36 -17.20 46.53 15.62
C PRO A 36 -18.59 46.09 16.09
N ASP A 37 -18.66 45.32 17.18
CA ASP A 37 -19.94 44.83 17.72
C ASP A 37 -20.87 45.94 18.24
N ASN A 38 -20.33 47.12 18.60
CA ASN A 38 -21.14 48.22 19.12
C ASN A 38 -20.57 49.61 18.78
N LEU A 39 -21.25 50.36 17.91
CA LEU A 39 -20.83 51.70 17.43
C LEU A 39 -20.93 52.81 18.49
N THR A 40 -21.65 52.57 19.59
CA THR A 40 -21.95 53.61 20.60
C THR A 40 -20.93 53.71 21.73
N VAL A 41 -20.10 52.67 21.94
CA VAL A 41 -19.00 52.66 22.92
C VAL A 41 -17.82 51.91 22.31
N TYR A 42 -16.92 52.64 21.64
CA TYR A 42 -15.68 52.06 21.12
C TYR A 42 -14.63 51.98 22.23
N ASN A 43 -14.35 50.78 22.74
CA ASN A 43 -13.24 50.53 23.66
C ASN A 43 -12.08 49.87 22.90
N PRO A 44 -10.96 50.58 22.67
CA PRO A 44 -9.84 50.05 21.90
C PRO A 44 -9.12 48.89 22.61
N TYR A 45 -9.18 48.82 23.95
CA TYR A 45 -8.54 47.75 24.72
C TYR A 45 -9.23 46.40 24.52
N THR A 46 -10.56 46.38 24.56
CA THR A 46 -11.33 45.14 24.32
C THR A 46 -11.16 44.68 22.87
N PHE A 47 -11.21 45.62 21.91
CA PHE A 47 -10.99 45.30 20.49
C PHE A 47 -9.62 44.64 20.24
N ILE A 48 -8.53 45.21 20.78
CA ILE A 48 -7.19 44.64 20.63
C ILE A 48 -7.09 43.28 21.33
N ASN A 49 -7.65 43.16 22.53
CA ASN A 49 -7.63 41.92 23.30
C ASN A 49 -8.35 40.78 22.57
N ASP A 50 -9.52 41.06 21.99
CA ASP A 50 -10.32 40.07 21.26
C ASP A 50 -9.62 39.64 19.96
N TYR A 51 -8.95 40.57 19.28
CA TYR A 51 -8.16 40.26 18.09
C TYR A 51 -6.94 39.38 18.42
N ILE A 52 -6.25 39.67 19.53
CA ILE A 52 -5.13 38.83 20.02
C ILE A 52 -5.64 37.43 20.39
N ALA A 53 -6.76 37.34 21.10
CA ALA A 53 -7.38 36.07 21.47
C ALA A 53 -7.75 35.23 20.24
N MET A 54 -8.32 35.87 19.21
CA MET A 54 -8.65 35.22 17.94
C MET A 54 -7.40 34.67 17.23
N VAL A 55 -6.32 35.45 17.14
CA VAL A 55 -5.06 35.02 16.51
C VAL A 55 -4.43 33.85 17.28
N ILE A 56 -4.40 33.92 18.61
CA ILE A 56 -3.87 32.84 19.44
C ILE A 56 -4.71 31.56 19.28
N GLY A 57 -6.04 31.68 19.30
CA GLY A 57 -6.94 30.55 19.08
C GLY A 57 -6.73 29.90 17.71
N MET A 58 -6.52 30.71 16.67
CA MET A 58 -6.22 30.22 15.32
C MET A 58 -4.88 29.48 15.27
N LEU A 59 -3.83 30.00 15.90
CA LEU A 59 -2.53 29.34 15.98
C LEU A 59 -2.63 27.99 16.71
N ILE A 60 -3.38 27.92 17.80
CA ILE A 60 -3.62 26.67 18.55
C ILE A 60 -4.40 25.66 17.69
N CYS A 61 -5.48 26.08 17.02
CA CYS A 61 -6.26 25.22 16.13
C CYS A 61 -5.43 24.72 14.93
N ALA A 62 -4.61 25.59 14.33
CA ALA A 62 -3.71 25.20 13.23
C ALA A 62 -2.63 24.21 13.70
N ALA A 63 -2.04 24.44 14.89
CA ALA A 63 -1.07 23.53 15.49
C ALA A 63 -1.71 22.17 15.82
N ALA A 64 -2.89 22.15 16.44
CA ALA A 64 -3.64 20.93 16.73
C ALA A 64 -4.00 20.19 15.43
N GLY A 65 -4.46 20.91 14.40
CA GLY A 65 -4.75 20.34 13.08
C GLY A 65 -3.52 19.72 12.43
N ALA A 66 -2.36 20.37 12.50
CA ALA A 66 -1.10 19.85 11.97
C ALA A 66 -0.57 18.64 12.76
N ILE A 67 -0.91 18.52 14.05
CA ILE A 67 -0.54 17.38 14.89
C ILE A 67 -1.49 16.19 14.64
N ILE A 68 -2.80 16.44 14.51
CA ILE A 68 -3.83 15.41 14.34
C ILE A 68 -3.86 14.88 12.90
N LEU A 69 -3.73 15.74 11.89
CA LEU A 69 -3.51 15.36 10.49
C LEU A 69 -2.01 15.42 10.20
N PRO A 70 -1.24 14.33 10.33
CA PRO A 70 0.18 14.37 10.02
C PRO A 70 0.36 14.83 8.56
N PRO A 71 1.01 15.99 8.31
CA PRO A 71 1.12 16.58 6.96
C PRO A 71 2.15 15.86 6.09
N ASN A 72 2.78 14.79 6.60
CA ASN A 72 3.78 14.02 5.88
C ASN A 72 3.16 12.93 5.02
N SER A 73 2.69 13.36 3.85
CA SER A 73 2.35 12.49 2.72
C SER A 73 3.27 11.27 2.55
N ARG A 74 4.60 11.42 2.68
CA ARG A 74 5.58 10.32 2.51
C ARG A 74 5.39 9.16 3.51
N TRP A 75 5.20 9.44 4.80
CA TRP A 75 5.03 8.39 5.81
C TRP A 75 3.74 7.61 5.58
N MET A 76 2.66 8.33 5.25
CA MET A 76 1.38 7.73 4.93
C MET A 76 1.47 6.83 3.69
N TRP A 77 2.23 7.23 2.66
CA TRP A 77 2.48 6.40 1.48
C TRP A 77 3.22 5.12 1.81
N GLN A 78 4.32 5.22 2.57
CA GLN A 78 5.07 4.06 3.01
C GLN A 78 4.20 3.11 3.85
N ARG A 79 3.30 3.66 4.68
CA ARG A 79 2.37 2.87 5.48
C ARG A 79 1.32 2.16 4.62
N LEU A 80 0.74 2.83 3.62
CA LEU A 80 -0.22 2.23 2.68
C LEU A 80 0.43 1.15 1.82
N GLU A 81 1.62 1.42 1.30
CA GLU A 81 2.42 0.44 0.57
C GLU A 81 2.72 -0.78 1.43
N GLN A 82 3.20 -0.57 2.67
CA GLN A 82 3.42 -1.66 3.62
C GLN A 82 2.14 -2.44 3.91
N ALA A 83 1.01 -1.76 4.08
CA ALA A 83 -0.28 -2.39 4.31
C ALA A 83 -0.72 -3.26 3.12
N LEU A 84 -0.53 -2.78 1.88
CA LEU A 84 -0.76 -3.56 0.66
C LEU A 84 0.13 -4.80 0.64
N ARG A 85 1.44 -4.66 0.86
CA ARG A 85 2.35 -5.82 0.86
C ARG A 85 2.01 -6.84 1.95
N ASN A 86 1.61 -6.38 3.12
CA ASN A 86 1.16 -7.23 4.22
C ASN A 86 -0.08 -8.07 3.85
N GLN A 87 -0.86 -7.70 2.83
CA GLN A 87 -1.97 -8.54 2.34
C GLN A 87 -1.48 -9.88 1.76
N VAL A 88 -0.27 -9.94 1.19
CA VAL A 88 0.32 -11.22 0.76
C VAL A 88 0.67 -12.08 1.98
N VAL A 89 1.17 -11.46 3.06
CA VAL A 89 1.45 -12.16 4.32
C VAL A 89 0.16 -12.72 4.93
N PHE A 90 -0.92 -11.94 4.86
CA PHE A 90 -2.27 -12.37 5.23
C PHE A 90 -2.74 -13.54 4.36
N ALA A 91 -2.62 -13.46 3.04
CA ALA A 91 -2.97 -14.54 2.11
C ALA A 91 -2.21 -15.86 2.38
N ILE A 92 -0.97 -15.78 2.88
CA ILE A 92 -0.15 -16.96 3.23
C ILE A 92 -0.53 -17.53 4.60
N SER A 93 -0.81 -16.68 5.59
CA SER A 93 -0.82 -17.09 7.01
C SER A 93 -2.21 -17.18 7.64
N ALA A 94 -3.19 -16.45 7.12
CA ALA A 94 -4.53 -16.40 7.70
C ALA A 94 -5.31 -17.71 7.51
N PRO A 95 -6.31 -18.00 8.36
CA PRO A 95 -7.19 -19.17 8.18
C PRO A 95 -7.92 -19.11 6.83
N LEU A 96 -8.20 -20.28 6.22
CA LEU A 96 -8.80 -20.36 4.88
C LEU A 96 -10.27 -19.91 4.83
N ASP A 97 -10.97 -19.93 5.96
CA ASP A 97 -12.39 -19.57 6.01
C ASP A 97 -12.60 -18.11 5.60
N ARG A 98 -13.40 -17.92 4.54
CA ARG A 98 -13.67 -16.61 3.89
C ARG A 98 -12.41 -15.83 3.52
N LEU A 99 -11.28 -16.50 3.32
CA LEU A 99 -9.99 -15.83 3.07
C LEU A 99 -10.02 -14.97 1.81
N GLY A 100 -10.54 -15.51 0.70
CA GLY A 100 -10.63 -14.79 -0.57
C GLY A 100 -11.44 -13.50 -0.47
N SER A 101 -12.66 -13.58 0.09
CA SER A 101 -13.51 -12.38 0.20
C SER A 101 -12.95 -11.34 1.16
N ARG A 102 -12.30 -11.76 2.24
CA ARG A 102 -11.60 -10.84 3.17
C ARG A 102 -10.41 -10.17 2.51
N PHE A 103 -9.60 -10.92 1.75
CA PHE A 103 -8.45 -10.40 1.03
C PHE A 103 -8.86 -9.37 -0.03
N GLU A 104 -9.86 -9.68 -0.86
CA GLU A 104 -10.38 -8.75 -1.86
C GLU A 104 -10.97 -7.49 -1.24
N SER A 105 -11.76 -7.65 -0.16
CA SER A 105 -12.40 -6.52 0.52
C SER A 105 -11.37 -5.58 1.15
N GLN A 106 -10.37 -6.14 1.86
CA GLN A 106 -9.30 -5.33 2.46
C GLN A 106 -8.44 -4.64 1.40
N THR A 107 -8.11 -5.34 0.31
CA THR A 107 -7.31 -4.75 -0.78
C THR A 107 -8.07 -3.62 -1.48
N ARG A 108 -9.39 -3.79 -1.71
CA ARG A 108 -10.25 -2.75 -2.27
C ARG A 108 -10.37 -1.54 -1.34
N ASP A 109 -10.53 -1.75 -0.04
CA ASP A 109 -10.58 -0.66 0.95
C ASP A 109 -9.26 0.13 1.00
N LEU A 110 -8.12 -0.56 1.03
CA LEU A 110 -6.80 0.08 0.93
C LEU A 110 -6.66 0.89 -0.36
N MET A 111 -7.19 0.39 -1.48
CA MET A 111 -7.16 1.11 -2.75
C MET A 111 -8.04 2.37 -2.72
N HIS A 112 -9.23 2.30 -2.12
CA HIS A 112 -10.09 3.49 -1.95
C HIS A 112 -9.40 4.57 -1.10
N GLN A 113 -8.75 4.17 -0.01
CA GLN A 113 -7.95 5.09 0.83
C GLN A 113 -6.79 5.69 0.06
N ALA A 114 -6.02 4.86 -0.65
CA ALA A 114 -4.90 5.30 -1.48
C ALA A 114 -5.31 6.30 -2.55
N TYR A 115 -6.44 6.06 -3.23
CA TYR A 115 -6.93 6.94 -4.28
C TYR A 115 -7.33 8.32 -3.75
N GLY A 116 -8.06 8.37 -2.63
CA GLY A 116 -8.50 9.63 -2.01
C GLY A 116 -7.34 10.54 -1.60
N LEU A 117 -6.22 9.95 -1.16
CA LEU A 117 -5.06 10.70 -0.70
C LEU A 117 -4.15 11.13 -1.88
N ALA A 118 -4.16 10.38 -2.99
CA ALA A 118 -3.17 10.49 -4.06
C ALA A 118 -3.62 11.37 -5.24
N ILE A 119 -4.80 11.99 -5.16
CA ILE A 119 -5.45 12.78 -6.22
C ILE A 119 -4.50 13.82 -6.85
N SER A 120 -3.59 14.40 -6.06
CA SER A 120 -2.67 15.44 -6.52
C SER A 120 -1.26 14.92 -6.90
N ARG A 121 -1.01 13.60 -6.90
CA ARG A 121 0.32 13.01 -7.14
C ARG A 121 0.27 11.76 -8.05
N PRO A 122 0.30 11.93 -9.37
CA PRO A 122 0.12 10.84 -10.33
C PRO A 122 1.24 9.78 -10.31
N GLN A 123 2.45 10.15 -9.87
CA GLN A 123 3.56 9.19 -9.75
C GLN A 123 3.34 8.21 -8.59
N VAL A 124 2.90 8.72 -7.42
CA VAL A 124 2.62 7.89 -6.24
C VAL A 124 1.42 6.98 -6.49
N GLN A 125 0.39 7.50 -7.17
CA GLN A 125 -0.76 6.71 -7.57
C GLN A 125 -0.37 5.53 -8.47
N ARG A 126 0.50 5.76 -9.47
CA ARG A 126 1.01 4.70 -10.34
C ARG A 126 1.77 3.62 -9.56
N GLU A 127 2.61 4.03 -8.61
CA GLU A 127 3.38 3.08 -7.81
C GLU A 127 2.49 2.23 -6.88
N LEU A 128 1.50 2.84 -6.24
CA LEU A 128 0.52 2.11 -5.42
C LEU A 128 -0.32 1.13 -6.26
N LEU A 129 -0.70 1.52 -7.48
CA LEU A 129 -1.39 0.64 -8.42
C LEU A 129 -0.51 -0.55 -8.82
N ARG A 130 0.78 -0.33 -9.11
CA ARG A 130 1.72 -1.42 -9.41
C ARG A 130 1.85 -2.39 -8.25
N TRP A 131 2.03 -1.89 -7.02
CA TRP A 131 2.04 -2.73 -5.83
C TRP A 131 0.74 -3.50 -5.65
N MET A 132 -0.40 -2.85 -5.86
CA MET A 132 -1.70 -3.49 -5.78
C MET A 132 -1.84 -4.65 -6.78
N PHE A 133 -1.46 -4.46 -8.04
CA PHE A 133 -1.54 -5.54 -9.04
C PHE A 133 -0.69 -6.74 -8.64
N VAL A 134 0.57 -6.51 -8.26
CA VAL A 134 1.48 -7.58 -7.82
C VAL A 134 0.95 -8.32 -6.60
N VAL A 135 0.44 -7.58 -5.61
CA VAL A 135 -0.17 -8.14 -4.40
C VAL A 135 -1.40 -8.96 -4.75
N LEU A 136 -2.26 -8.48 -5.65
CA LEU A 136 -3.49 -9.15 -6.05
C LEU A 136 -3.19 -10.44 -6.82
N GLU A 137 -2.30 -10.38 -7.80
CA GLU A 137 -1.88 -11.53 -8.61
C GLU A 137 -1.29 -12.63 -7.72
N ILE A 138 -0.28 -12.30 -6.93
CA ILE A 138 0.40 -13.27 -6.07
C ILE A 138 -0.51 -13.73 -4.94
N GLY A 139 -1.26 -12.83 -4.33
CA GLY A 139 -2.20 -13.13 -3.25
C GLY A 139 -3.30 -14.11 -3.69
N HIS A 140 -3.93 -13.88 -4.85
CA HIS A 140 -4.92 -14.80 -5.39
C HIS A 140 -4.33 -16.17 -5.74
N ALA A 141 -3.18 -16.20 -6.40
CA ALA A 141 -2.53 -17.47 -6.74
C ALA A 141 -2.17 -18.28 -5.49
N ILE A 142 -1.75 -17.63 -4.41
CA ILE A 142 -1.49 -18.28 -3.12
C ILE A 142 -2.79 -18.79 -2.49
N ILE A 143 -3.87 -18.00 -2.50
CA ILE A 143 -5.16 -18.41 -1.93
C ILE A 143 -5.70 -19.64 -2.66
N GLU A 144 -5.69 -19.64 -3.99
CA GLU A 144 -6.12 -20.80 -4.77
C GLU A 144 -5.21 -22.02 -4.54
N LEU A 145 -3.89 -21.84 -4.51
CA LEU A 145 -2.95 -22.91 -4.18
C LEU A 145 -3.17 -23.48 -2.77
N ARG A 146 -3.63 -22.67 -1.81
CA ARG A 146 -4.01 -23.15 -0.46
C ARG A 146 -5.35 -23.87 -0.47
N ARG A 147 -6.32 -23.42 -1.27
CA ARG A 147 -7.62 -24.09 -1.45
C ARG A 147 -7.45 -25.48 -2.06
N GLU A 148 -6.63 -25.60 -3.11
CA GLU A 148 -6.28 -26.89 -3.71
C GLU A 148 -5.64 -27.84 -2.70
N GLN A 149 -4.80 -27.33 -1.80
CA GLN A 149 -4.21 -28.15 -0.74
C GLN A 149 -5.20 -28.61 0.33
N ALA A 150 -6.30 -27.88 0.54
CA ALA A 150 -7.33 -28.20 1.53
C ALA A 150 -8.32 -29.24 1.02
N THR A 151 -8.47 -29.39 -0.30
CA THR A 151 -9.39 -30.33 -0.95
C THR A 151 -8.70 -31.61 -1.45
N LEU A 152 -7.42 -31.81 -1.08
CA LEU A 152 -6.66 -33.01 -1.47
C LEU A 152 -7.32 -34.30 -0.94
N PRO A 153 -7.37 -35.36 -1.76
CA PRO A 153 -7.85 -36.65 -1.29
C PRO A 153 -6.85 -37.29 -0.32
N VAL A 154 -7.35 -38.16 0.56
CA VAL A 154 -6.52 -38.91 1.52
C VAL A 154 -5.74 -39.98 0.76
N HIS A 155 -4.49 -39.67 0.39
CA HIS A 155 -3.58 -40.59 -0.28
C HIS A 155 -2.11 -40.30 0.10
N PRO A 156 -1.23 -41.31 0.22
CA PRO A 156 0.19 -41.10 0.56
C PRO A 156 0.93 -40.09 -0.34
N ALA A 157 0.59 -40.02 -1.63
CA ALA A 157 1.15 -39.06 -2.59
C ALA A 157 0.84 -37.57 -2.25
N TYR A 158 -0.18 -37.31 -1.43
CA TYR A 158 -0.59 -35.97 -1.02
C TYR A 158 -0.36 -35.69 0.47
N ALA A 159 0.26 -36.64 1.18
CA ALA A 159 0.55 -36.53 2.60
C ALA A 159 1.43 -35.31 2.91
N GLU A 160 1.29 -34.75 4.12
CA GLU A 160 1.98 -33.52 4.50
C GLU A 160 3.51 -33.62 4.41
N TYR A 161 4.09 -34.79 4.67
CA TYR A 161 5.54 -35.01 4.60
C TYR A 161 6.10 -35.04 3.17
N GLN A 162 5.24 -35.00 2.14
CA GLN A 162 5.68 -35.07 0.76
C GLN A 162 6.60 -33.89 0.39
N PRO A 163 7.68 -34.13 -0.39
CA PRO A 163 8.68 -33.11 -0.69
C PRO A 163 8.10 -31.84 -1.33
N TRP A 164 7.07 -31.98 -2.17
CA TRP A 164 6.40 -30.85 -2.82
C TRP A 164 5.64 -29.98 -1.81
N ARG A 165 4.98 -30.56 -0.80
CA ARG A 165 4.29 -29.82 0.27
C ARG A 165 5.25 -29.09 1.19
N ILE A 166 6.42 -29.67 1.45
CA ILE A 166 7.48 -29.01 2.19
C ILE A 166 8.00 -27.82 1.39
N ALA A 167 8.23 -27.98 0.09
CA ALA A 167 8.70 -26.91 -0.79
C ALA A 167 7.71 -25.74 -0.86
N LEU A 168 6.39 -26.00 -0.93
CA LEU A 168 5.36 -24.96 -0.87
C LEU A 168 5.42 -24.15 0.44
N ARG A 169 5.64 -24.80 1.58
CA ARG A 169 5.79 -24.11 2.88
C ARG A 169 7.06 -23.25 2.93
N VAL A 170 8.17 -23.74 2.38
CA VAL A 170 9.43 -22.98 2.27
C VAL A 170 9.24 -21.77 1.36
N MET A 171 8.60 -21.94 0.21
CA MET A 171 8.23 -20.85 -0.71
C MET A 171 7.37 -19.81 -0.01
N GLY A 172 6.31 -20.22 0.70
CA GLY A 172 5.46 -19.29 1.46
C GLY A 172 6.26 -18.42 2.44
N ARG A 173 7.21 -19.00 3.19
CA ARG A 173 8.07 -18.23 4.10
C ARG A 173 9.00 -17.26 3.36
N ALA A 174 9.54 -17.66 2.20
CA ALA A 174 10.38 -16.79 1.38
C ALA A 174 9.58 -15.59 0.85
N LEU A 175 8.35 -15.83 0.37
CA LEU A 175 7.44 -14.77 -0.08
C LEU A 175 7.05 -13.82 1.07
N VAL A 176 6.76 -14.34 2.27
CA VAL A 176 6.51 -13.49 3.45
C VAL A 176 7.67 -12.53 3.70
N ARG A 177 8.92 -13.02 3.68
CA ARG A 177 10.10 -12.17 3.87
C ARG A 177 10.24 -11.11 2.78
N LEU A 178 10.04 -11.50 1.52
CA LEU A 178 10.07 -10.58 0.38
C LEU A 178 9.04 -9.45 0.50
N PHE A 179 7.80 -9.75 0.89
CA PHE A 179 6.76 -8.72 0.98
C PHE A 179 6.86 -7.87 2.25
N ILE A 180 7.45 -8.39 3.34
CA ILE A 180 7.75 -7.58 4.52
C ILE A 180 8.90 -6.60 4.22
N GLN A 181 9.98 -7.10 3.60
CA GLN A 181 11.18 -6.34 3.30
C GLN A 181 11.61 -6.63 1.86
N PRO A 182 11.11 -5.87 0.88
CA PRO A 182 11.51 -6.06 -0.50
C PRO A 182 12.92 -5.54 -0.70
N ASP A 183 13.81 -6.46 -1.04
CA ASP A 183 15.18 -6.20 -1.43
C ASP A 183 15.60 -7.26 -2.45
N ALA A 184 16.75 -7.05 -3.09
CA ALA A 184 17.22 -7.94 -4.14
C ALA A 184 17.49 -9.37 -3.62
N VAL A 185 18.00 -9.49 -2.40
CA VAL A 185 18.34 -10.78 -1.78
C VAL A 185 17.08 -11.60 -1.50
N ASN A 186 16.05 -10.98 -0.94
CA ASN A 186 14.77 -11.62 -0.66
C ASN A 186 14.01 -11.92 -1.95
N LEU A 187 14.15 -11.09 -2.99
CA LEU A 187 13.57 -11.37 -4.31
C LEU A 187 14.20 -12.63 -4.91
N GLN A 188 15.52 -12.72 -4.92
CA GLN A 188 16.24 -13.90 -5.39
C GLN A 188 15.89 -15.15 -4.57
N ARG A 189 15.83 -15.04 -3.23
CA ARG A 189 15.39 -16.14 -2.36
C ARG A 189 13.97 -16.58 -2.67
N GLY A 190 13.07 -15.63 -2.94
CA GLY A 190 11.69 -15.90 -3.35
C GLY A 190 11.64 -16.68 -4.67
N LEU A 191 12.34 -16.19 -5.70
CA LEU A 191 12.43 -16.84 -7.01
C LEU A 191 13.01 -18.26 -6.91
N LEU A 192 14.12 -18.44 -6.19
CA LEU A 192 14.72 -19.77 -5.98
C LEU A 192 13.77 -20.72 -5.25
N ALA A 193 13.02 -20.24 -4.26
CA ALA A 193 12.06 -21.07 -3.53
C ALA A 193 10.86 -21.46 -4.40
N VAL A 194 10.40 -20.57 -5.29
CA VAL A 194 9.36 -20.87 -6.29
C VAL A 194 9.86 -21.90 -7.30
N ASP A 195 11.06 -21.72 -7.85
CA ASP A 195 11.67 -22.67 -8.79
C ASP A 195 11.85 -24.05 -8.16
N GLN A 196 12.30 -24.10 -6.90
CA GLN A 196 12.41 -25.35 -6.15
C GLN A 196 11.05 -26.00 -5.91
N ALA A 197 10.00 -25.23 -5.63
CA ALA A 197 8.65 -25.74 -5.48
C ALA A 197 8.11 -26.32 -6.80
N ILE A 198 8.33 -25.63 -7.93
CA ILE A 198 7.97 -26.11 -9.26
C ILE A 198 8.65 -27.44 -9.54
N LYS A 199 9.97 -27.53 -9.32
CA LYS A 199 10.74 -28.77 -9.52
C LYS A 199 10.19 -29.92 -8.69
N ARG A 200 9.93 -29.70 -7.40
CA ARG A 200 9.40 -30.75 -6.50
C ARG A 200 7.99 -31.20 -6.85
N VAL A 201 7.15 -30.31 -7.38
CA VAL A 201 5.82 -30.67 -7.88
C VAL A 201 5.92 -31.47 -9.18
N GLN A 202 6.89 -31.17 -10.05
CA GLN A 202 7.13 -31.92 -11.28
C GLN A 202 7.69 -33.32 -11.04
N GLU A 203 8.54 -33.48 -10.03
CA GLU A 203 9.12 -34.76 -9.62
C GLU A 203 8.15 -35.64 -8.82
N ALA A 204 7.02 -35.10 -8.37
CA ALA A 204 6.04 -35.84 -7.60
C ALA A 204 5.16 -36.69 -8.53
N ASP A 205 5.15 -38.00 -8.30
CA ASP A 205 4.26 -38.91 -9.03
C ASP A 205 2.81 -38.73 -8.58
N GLU A 206 1.92 -38.45 -9.54
CA GLU A 206 0.49 -38.36 -9.32
C GLU A 206 -0.19 -39.69 -9.69
N PRO A 207 -0.80 -40.41 -8.73
CA PRO A 207 -1.28 -41.77 -8.99
C PRO A 207 -2.54 -41.86 -9.85
N PHE A 208 -3.33 -40.78 -9.95
CA PHE A 208 -4.73 -40.87 -10.41
C PHE A 208 -5.11 -39.92 -11.56
N ALA A 209 -4.18 -39.18 -12.17
CA ALA A 209 -4.55 -38.10 -13.08
C ALA A 209 -3.88 -38.14 -14.46
N SER A 210 -4.71 -38.10 -15.50
CA SER A 210 -4.28 -37.89 -16.90
C SER A 210 -4.52 -36.45 -17.37
N HIS A 211 -5.54 -35.74 -16.86
CA HIS A 211 -6.02 -34.44 -17.36
C HIS A 211 -5.86 -33.29 -16.35
N PHE A 212 -5.96 -32.03 -16.80
CA PHE A 212 -5.76 -30.83 -15.95
C PHE A 212 -6.82 -30.68 -14.85
N ASP A 213 -8.10 -30.90 -15.19
CA ASP A 213 -9.20 -30.74 -14.24
C ASP A 213 -9.20 -31.81 -13.14
N THR A 214 -8.57 -32.95 -13.40
CA THR A 214 -8.44 -34.05 -12.44
C THR A 214 -7.10 -34.06 -11.70
N SER A 215 -6.06 -33.45 -12.26
CA SER A 215 -4.71 -33.38 -11.67
C SER A 215 -4.56 -32.18 -10.73
N VAL A 216 -4.46 -32.45 -9.43
CA VAL A 216 -4.21 -31.39 -8.44
C VAL A 216 -2.79 -30.87 -8.58
N LEU A 217 -1.81 -31.75 -8.83
CA LEU A 217 -0.41 -31.32 -8.99
C LEU A 217 -0.21 -30.44 -10.23
N ARG A 218 -0.97 -30.65 -11.31
CA ARG A 218 -0.92 -29.78 -12.49
C ARG A 218 -1.54 -28.40 -12.21
N ARG A 219 -2.63 -28.31 -11.43
CA ARG A 219 -3.19 -27.02 -10.98
C ARG A 219 -2.23 -26.28 -10.05
N VAL A 220 -1.66 -26.97 -9.06
CA VAL A 220 -0.61 -26.43 -8.18
C VAL A 220 0.57 -25.90 -9.01
N LYS A 221 1.05 -26.68 -9.98
CA LYS A 221 2.12 -26.26 -10.90
C LYS A 221 1.74 -24.99 -11.68
N SER A 222 0.51 -24.86 -12.17
CA SER A 222 0.05 -23.64 -12.86
C SER A 222 0.10 -22.41 -11.95
N TYR A 223 -0.40 -22.51 -10.72
CA TYR A 223 -0.31 -21.40 -9.76
C TYR A 223 1.13 -21.03 -9.42
N LEU A 224 2.02 -22.01 -9.31
CA LEU A 224 3.45 -21.75 -9.09
C LEU A 224 4.10 -21.02 -10.26
N HIS A 225 3.81 -21.43 -11.49
CA HIS A 225 4.29 -20.72 -12.68
C HIS A 225 3.70 -19.31 -12.78
N PHE A 226 2.44 -19.13 -12.41
CA PHE A 226 1.83 -17.80 -12.35
C PHE A 226 2.55 -16.89 -11.34
N ILE A 227 2.78 -17.38 -10.11
CA ILE A 227 3.56 -16.64 -9.08
C ILE A 227 4.96 -16.30 -9.62
N ARG A 228 5.63 -17.25 -10.27
CA ARG A 228 6.95 -17.02 -10.87
C ARG A 228 6.91 -15.89 -11.90
N THR A 229 5.93 -15.92 -12.81
CA THR A 229 5.78 -14.90 -13.84
C THR A 229 5.49 -13.52 -13.24
N SER A 230 4.59 -13.43 -12.24
CA SER A 230 4.31 -12.17 -11.54
C SER A 230 5.55 -11.61 -10.79
N LEU A 231 6.40 -12.47 -10.23
CA LEU A 231 7.65 -12.04 -9.60
C LEU A 231 8.70 -11.53 -10.60
N LEU A 232 8.63 -11.98 -11.85
CA LEU A 232 9.56 -11.62 -12.94
C LEU A 232 9.03 -10.49 -13.84
N ASP A 233 7.80 -10.01 -13.60
CA ASP A 233 7.20 -8.97 -14.44
C ASP A 233 8.04 -7.67 -14.38
N PRO A 234 8.59 -7.20 -15.52
CA PRO A 234 9.39 -5.98 -15.57
C PRO A 234 8.58 -4.71 -15.29
N GLN A 235 7.25 -4.75 -15.39
CA GLN A 235 6.38 -3.62 -15.07
C GLN A 235 5.99 -3.57 -13.59
N SER A 236 6.31 -4.61 -12.83
CA SER A 236 6.05 -4.71 -11.39
C SER A 236 6.95 -3.78 -10.58
N SER A 237 6.47 -3.36 -9.41
CA SER A 237 7.31 -2.67 -8.41
C SER A 237 8.50 -3.52 -7.93
N LEU A 238 8.42 -4.85 -8.07
CA LEU A 238 9.50 -5.76 -7.69
C LEU A 238 10.69 -5.71 -8.65
N ALA A 239 10.48 -5.32 -9.91
CA ALA A 239 11.54 -5.21 -10.92
C ALA A 239 12.66 -4.24 -10.51
N ALA A 240 12.34 -3.21 -9.73
CA ALA A 240 13.33 -2.26 -9.19
C ALA A 240 14.42 -2.96 -8.36
N TYR A 241 14.08 -4.06 -7.66
CA TYR A 241 15.02 -4.80 -6.82
C TYR A 241 15.85 -5.81 -7.61
N ALA A 242 15.39 -6.25 -8.78
CA ALA A 242 16.17 -7.11 -9.67
C ALA A 242 17.38 -6.38 -10.26
N VAL A 243 17.26 -5.09 -10.57
CA VAL A 243 18.32 -4.26 -11.17
C VAL A 243 19.46 -3.96 -10.19
N GLY A 244 19.16 -3.79 -8.89
CA GLY A 244 20.16 -3.52 -7.85
C GLY A 244 21.23 -4.62 -7.68
N GLN A 245 20.90 -5.86 -8.09
CA GLN A 245 21.85 -6.98 -8.14
C GLN A 245 22.86 -6.86 -9.29
N ASN A 246 22.40 -6.49 -10.49
CA ASN A 246 23.29 -6.34 -11.64
C ASN A 246 24.32 -5.23 -11.44
N ALA A 247 23.97 -4.15 -10.74
CA ALA A 247 24.91 -3.08 -10.40
C ALA A 247 25.93 -3.49 -9.32
N SER A 248 25.50 -4.25 -8.31
CA SER A 248 26.38 -4.71 -7.23
C SER A 248 27.32 -5.85 -7.66
N GLY A 249 26.92 -6.66 -8.64
CA GLY A 249 27.75 -7.72 -9.23
C GLY A 249 28.92 -7.19 -10.07
N VAL A 250 28.81 -6.00 -10.66
CA VAL A 250 29.88 -5.36 -11.44
C VAL A 250 30.96 -4.75 -10.53
N VAL A 251 30.61 -4.32 -9.32
CA VAL A 251 31.56 -3.71 -8.36
C VAL A 251 32.45 -4.75 -7.66
N HIS A 252 32.03 -6.02 -7.62
CA HIS A 252 32.85 -7.11 -7.06
C HIS A 252 33.74 -7.83 -8.07
N ALA A 253 33.70 -7.43 -9.35
CA ALA A 253 34.48 -8.05 -10.43
C ALA A 253 35.51 -7.09 -11.06
N ALA A 254 35.80 -5.95 -10.43
CA ALA A 254 36.78 -4.95 -10.85
C ALA A 254 37.94 -4.84 -9.85
#